data_AF-A0A8T6VHD4-F1
#
_entry.id   AF-A0A8T6VHD4-F1
#
_cell.length_a   1.000
_cell.length_b   1.000
_cell.length_c   1.000
_cell.angle_alpha   90.00
_cell.angle_beta   90.00
_cell.angle_gamma   90.00
#
_symmetry.space_group_name_H-M   'P 1'
#
loop_
_entity.id
_entity.type
_entity.pdbx_description
1 polymer ?
#
loop_
_entity_poly.entity_id
_entity_poly.type
_entity_poly.pdbx_seq_one_letter_code
_entity_poly.pdbx_strand_id
1 'polypeptide(L)'
;FDTRFMSDRFAKTVADVAASNNTRVLLASKPTPTPIISFSVKDRRAGGGVVVTASHNPSIYNGVKFKLEHGGPAPTEITKQIESFLFKNTP
;
A
#
# COMPACT_ATOMS: atom_id res chain seq x y z
N PHE A 1 -3.53 1.68 -6.24
CA PHE A 1 -3.98 0.33 -6.60
C PHE A 1 -3.96 0.17 -8.11
N ASP A 2 -3.92 -1.05 -8.63
CA ASP A 2 -4.02 -1.35 -10.07
C ASP A 2 -5.44 -1.80 -10.47
N THR A 3 -5.59 -2.36 -11.66
CA THR A 3 -6.87 -2.76 -12.25
C THR A 3 -7.32 -4.19 -11.86
N ARG A 4 -6.65 -4.86 -10.93
CA ARG A 4 -7.03 -6.23 -10.54
C ARG A 4 -8.34 -6.23 -9.77
N PHE A 5 -9.00 -7.39 -9.79
CA PHE A 5 -10.25 -7.62 -9.08
C PHE A 5 -10.19 -7.14 -7.63
N MET A 6 -11.16 -6.31 -7.25
CA MET A 6 -11.32 -5.69 -5.91
C MET A 6 -10.15 -4.83 -5.41
N SER A 7 -9.16 -4.48 -6.24
CA SER A 7 -8.00 -3.69 -5.77
C SER A 7 -8.37 -2.31 -5.25
N ASP A 8 -9.41 -1.70 -5.84
CA ASP A 8 -10.03 -0.46 -5.39
C ASP A 8 -10.61 -0.62 -3.99
N ARG A 9 -11.38 -1.70 -3.74
CA ARG A 9 -11.98 -2.01 -2.45
C ARG A 9 -10.92 -2.30 -1.39
N PHE A 10 -9.92 -3.13 -1.70
CA PHE A 10 -8.82 -3.41 -0.78
C PHE A 10 -8.01 -2.15 -0.45
N ALA A 11 -7.74 -1.28 -1.43
CA ALA A 11 -7.05 -0.03 -1.16
C ALA A 11 -7.88 0.93 -0.31
N LYS A 12 -9.19 0.97 -0.50
CA LYS A 12 -10.10 1.72 0.38
C LYS A 12 -10.05 1.16 1.80
N THR A 13 -10.13 -0.15 2.00
CA THR A 13 -10.03 -0.76 3.33
C THR A 13 -8.72 -0.41 4.03
N VAL A 14 -7.59 -0.49 3.32
CA VAL A 14 -6.28 -0.06 3.87
C VAL A 14 -6.31 1.41 4.28
N ALA A 15 -6.87 2.28 3.44
CA ALA A 15 -6.98 3.71 3.74
C ALA A 15 -7.88 3.98 4.95
N ASP A 16 -9.03 3.31 5.05
CA ASP A 16 -9.96 3.45 6.17
C ASP A 16 -9.30 3.00 7.49
N VAL A 17 -8.62 1.85 7.51
CA VAL A 17 -7.92 1.34 8.71
C VAL A 17 -6.79 2.29 9.14
N ALA A 18 -5.98 2.78 8.21
CA ALA A 18 -4.91 3.72 8.52
C ALA A 18 -5.47 5.06 9.04
N ALA A 19 -6.55 5.57 8.45
CA ALA A 19 -7.24 6.77 8.91
C ALA A 19 -7.80 6.61 10.33
N SER A 20 -8.41 5.46 10.64
CA SER A 20 -8.89 5.12 11.99
C SER A 20 -7.75 5.03 13.03
N ASN A 21 -6.52 4.79 12.59
CA ASN A 21 -5.31 4.84 13.43
C ASN A 21 -4.66 6.24 13.42
N ASN A 22 -5.44 7.30 13.21
CA ASN A 22 -5.01 8.70 13.21
C ASN A 22 -3.91 9.04 12.20
N THR A 23 -3.76 8.26 11.13
CA THR A 23 -2.81 8.55 10.05
C THR A 23 -3.51 9.34 8.95
N ARG A 24 -2.92 10.46 8.51
CA ARG A 24 -3.42 11.18 7.33
C ARG A 24 -3.15 10.36 6.08
N VAL A 25 -4.21 9.96 5.37
CA VAL A 25 -4.12 9.15 4.15
C VAL A 25 -4.48 9.94 2.90
N LEU A 26 -3.73 9.72 1.83
CA LEU A 26 -4.07 10.14 0.47
C LEU A 26 -4.38 8.89 -0.35
N LEU A 27 -5.63 8.72 -0.78
CA LEU A 27 -6.05 7.60 -1.63
C LEU A 27 -6.10 8.03 -3.09
N ALA A 28 -5.49 7.24 -3.98
CA ALA A 28 -5.59 7.47 -5.42
C ALA A 28 -7.04 7.35 -5.89
N SER A 29 -7.53 8.30 -6.69
CA SER A 29 -8.93 8.33 -7.15
C SER A 29 -9.25 7.34 -8.28
N LYS A 30 -8.24 6.71 -8.87
CA LYS A 30 -8.35 5.75 -9.98
C LYS A 30 -7.16 4.78 -9.99
N PRO A 31 -7.22 3.68 -10.78
CA PRO A 31 -6.06 2.81 -10.98
C PRO A 31 -4.82 3.63 -11.36
N THR A 32 -3.74 3.45 -10.61
CA THR A 32 -2.57 4.32 -10.65
C THR A 32 -1.30 3.45 -10.64
N PRO A 33 -0.38 3.64 -11.61
CA PRO A 33 0.87 2.89 -11.67
C PRO A 33 1.72 3.04 -10.41
N THR A 34 2.45 1.97 -10.05
CA THR A 34 3.37 1.97 -8.90
C THR A 34 4.36 3.15 -8.90
N PRO A 35 4.97 3.56 -10.04
CA PRO A 35 5.88 4.71 -10.06
C PRO A 35 5.23 6.04 -9.65
N ILE A 36 3.94 6.24 -9.97
CA ILE A 36 3.22 7.46 -9.56
C ILE A 36 3.00 7.48 -8.05
N ILE A 37 2.71 6.33 -7.43
CA ILE A 37 2.64 6.24 -5.97
C ILE A 37 4.02 6.54 -5.36
N SER A 38 5.08 5.92 -5.86
CA SER A 38 6.45 6.18 -5.41
C SER A 38 6.86 7.66 -5.52
N PHE A 39 6.53 8.31 -6.63
CA PHE A 39 6.73 9.75 -6.82
C PHE A 39 5.89 10.57 -5.83
N SER A 40 4.61 10.23 -5.68
CA SER A 40 3.68 10.95 -4.80
C SER A 40 4.10 10.91 -3.34
N VAL A 41 4.72 9.81 -2.87
CA VAL A 41 5.28 9.73 -1.51
C VAL A 41 6.31 10.83 -1.30
N LYS A 42 7.25 11.02 -2.24
CA LYS A 42 8.27 12.07 -2.13
C LYS A 42 7.66 13.47 -2.32
N ASP A 43 6.86 13.65 -3.36
CA ASP A 43 6.24 14.94 -3.73
C ASP A 43 5.36 15.50 -2.61
N ARG A 44 4.58 14.62 -1.96
CA ARG A 44 3.69 14.99 -0.84
C ARG A 44 4.36 14.90 0.52
N ARG A 45 5.66 14.57 0.58
CA ARG A 45 6.41 14.34 1.84
C ARG A 45 5.68 13.38 2.79
N ALA A 46 5.11 12.31 2.24
CA ALA A 46 4.44 11.29 3.03
C ALA A 46 5.46 10.36 3.70
N GLY A 47 5.12 9.82 4.88
CA GLY A 47 5.99 8.85 5.59
C GLY A 47 6.12 7.49 4.89
N GLY A 48 5.30 7.23 3.87
CA GLY A 48 5.34 6.00 3.09
C GLY A 48 4.13 5.87 2.17
N GLY A 49 3.99 4.71 1.54
CA GLY A 49 2.87 4.42 0.66
C GLY A 49 2.53 2.93 0.61
N VAL A 50 1.28 2.63 0.29
CA VAL A 50 0.80 1.27 0.08
C VAL A 50 0.25 1.13 -1.33
N VAL A 51 0.65 0.07 -2.04
CA VAL A 51 0.17 -0.21 -3.39
C VAL A 51 -0.48 -1.59 -3.42
N VAL A 52 -1.79 -1.62 -3.67
CA VAL A 52 -2.52 -2.86 -3.95
C VAL A 52 -2.28 -3.25 -5.41
N THR A 53 -1.51 -4.32 -5.62
CA THR A 53 -1.11 -4.85 -6.94
C THR A 53 -0.37 -6.18 -6.78
N ALA A 54 -0.49 -7.08 -7.76
CA ALA A 54 0.44 -8.19 -7.95
C ALA A 54 1.36 -8.02 -9.18
N SER A 55 1.46 -6.79 -9.71
CA SER A 55 2.34 -6.42 -10.82
C SER A 55 2.18 -7.31 -12.04
N HIS A 56 3.16 -8.17 -12.34
CA HIS A 56 3.19 -9.06 -13.50
C HIS A 56 2.58 -10.44 -13.22
N ASN A 57 2.17 -10.74 -11.98
CA ASN A 57 1.61 -12.04 -11.63
C ASN A 57 0.28 -12.26 -12.37
N PRO A 58 -0.16 -13.52 -12.59
CA PRO A 58 -1.46 -13.81 -13.17
C PRO A 58 -2.61 -13.04 -12.51
N SER A 59 -3.71 -12.80 -13.26
CA SER A 59 -4.83 -11.94 -12.83
C SER A 59 -5.52 -12.40 -11.54
N ILE A 60 -5.45 -13.70 -11.25
CA ILE A 60 -6.01 -14.30 -10.02
C ILE A 60 -5.29 -13.83 -8.75
N TYR A 61 -4.06 -13.33 -8.86
CA TYR A 61 -3.31 -12.82 -7.72
C TYR A 61 -3.64 -11.36 -7.45
N ASN A 62 -3.64 -11.00 -6.18
CA ASN A 62 -3.52 -9.62 -5.72
C ASN A 62 -2.51 -9.57 -4.57
N GLY A 63 -2.17 -8.38 -4.10
CA GLY A 63 -1.21 -8.24 -3.01
C GLY A 63 -1.02 -6.80 -2.58
N VAL A 64 -0.24 -6.63 -1.52
CA VAL A 64 0.07 -5.33 -0.93
C VAL A 64 1.57 -5.12 -0.99
N LYS A 65 2.00 -3.96 -1.51
CA LYS A 65 3.41 -3.54 -1.52
C LYS A 65 3.57 -2.27 -0.71
N PHE A 66 4.61 -2.21 0.12
CA PHE A 66 4.93 -1.06 0.94
C PHE A 66 6.04 -0.22 0.30
N LYS A 67 5.90 1.10 0.40
CA LYS A 67 6.86 2.12 -0.01
C LYS A 67 7.31 2.89 1.22
N LEU A 68 8.61 3.12 1.35
CA LEU A 68 9.17 3.98 2.40
C LEU A 68 9.09 5.46 1.99
N GLU A 69 9.37 6.37 2.92
CA GLU A 69 9.38 7.83 2.73
C GLU A 69 10.21 8.31 1.52
N HIS A 70 11.26 7.58 1.15
CA HIS A 70 12.07 7.89 -0.03
C HIS A 70 11.44 7.44 -1.37
N GLY A 71 10.22 6.89 -1.32
CA GLY A 71 9.45 6.41 -2.47
C GLY A 71 9.86 5.02 -2.99
N GLY A 72 10.93 4.42 -2.47
CA GLY A 72 11.39 3.09 -2.85
C GLY A 72 10.62 1.96 -2.14
N PRO A 73 10.83 0.71 -2.55
CA PRO A 73 10.21 -0.45 -1.89
C PRO A 73 10.74 -0.61 -0.46
N ALA A 74 9.88 -1.11 0.44
CA ALA A 74 10.33 -1.57 1.75
C ALA A 74 11.31 -2.75 1.58
N PRO A 75 12.50 -2.73 2.22
CA PRO A 75 13.43 -3.84 2.19
C PRO A 75 12.91 -5.00 3.05
N THR A 76 13.49 -6.19 2.86
CA THR A 76 13.08 -7.43 3.53
C THR A 76 13.01 -7.32 5.06
N GLU A 77 13.92 -6.55 5.66
CA GLU A 77 13.93 -6.33 7.11
C GLU A 77 12.64 -5.65 7.58
N ILE A 78 12.19 -4.62 6.86
CA ILE A 78 10.95 -3.90 7.17
C ILE A 78 9.73 -4.77 6.88
N THR A 79 9.72 -5.53 5.77
CA THR A 79 8.59 -6.42 5.48
C THR A 79 8.45 -7.53 6.52
N LYS A 80 9.56 -8.09 7.01
CA LYS A 80 9.56 -9.05 8.13
C LYS A 80 9.02 -8.44 9.41
N GLN A 81 9.37 -7.19 9.72
CA GLN A 81 8.80 -6.49 10.87
C GLN A 81 7.29 -6.32 10.73
N ILE A 82 6.80 -5.90 9.56
CA ILE A 82 5.36 -5.81 9.26
C ILE A 82 4.68 -7.18 9.42
N GLU A 83 5.26 -8.23 8.84
CA GLU A 83 4.77 -9.61 8.93
C GLU A 83 4.71 -10.09 10.38
N SER A 84 5.62 -9.64 11.24
CA SER A 84 5.61 -9.99 12.65
C SER A 84 4.37 -9.50 13.41
N PHE A 85 3.60 -8.55 12.87
CA PHE A 85 2.34 -8.09 13.44
C PHE A 85 1.11 -8.87 12.94
N LEU A 86 1.28 -9.74 11.93
CA LEU A 86 0.18 -10.57 11.44
C LEU A 86 -0.34 -11.47 12.57
N PHE A 87 -1.66 -11.57 12.68
CA PHE A 87 -2.37 -12.37 13.68
C PHE A 87 -2.16 -11.96 15.15
N LYS A 88 -1.49 -10.82 15.41
CA LYS A 88 -1.29 -10.29 16.77
C LYS A 88 -2.33 -9.27 17.21
N ASN A 89 -3.09 -8.70 16.27
CA ASN A 89 -4.18 -7.78 16.59
C ASN A 89 -5.49 -8.56 16.68
N THR A 90 -6.18 -8.46 17.81
CA THR A 90 -7.58 -8.89 17.93
C THR A 90 -8.47 -7.79 17.33
N PRO A 91 -9.49 -8.13 16.52
CA PRO A 91 -10.45 -7.14 16.02
C PRO A 91 -11.15 -6.37 17.13
#